data_AF-A0A2K3J572-F1
#
_entry.id   AF-A0A2K3J572-F1
#
_cell.length_a   1.000
_cell.length_b   1.000
_cell.length_c   1.000
_cell.angle_alpha   90.00
_cell.angle_beta   90.00
_cell.angle_gamma   90.00
#
_symmetry.space_group_name_H-M   'P 1'
#
loop_
_entity.id
_entity.type
_entity.pdbx_description
1 polymer ?
#
loop_
_entity_poly.entity_id
_entity_poly.type
_entity_poly.pdbx_seq_one_letter_code
_entity_poly.pdbx_strand_id
1 'polypeptide(L)'
;SAFGKNPIVQAFIKNLPTCEDLEPDKIHETSVNEPLINWRSIDGDYALAAIRESSGWAANTSDKNMMMYSKMLRDLEGLSVLPASTAGLIALVERHKKEPLPNDRYVVVLTGRK
;
A
#
# COMPACT_ATOMS: atom_id res chain seq x y z
N SER A 1 4.62 -9.87 -5.70
CA SER A 1 3.99 -9.47 -4.42
C SER A 1 4.73 -8.29 -3.85
N ALA A 2 4.06 -7.32 -3.23
CA ALA A 2 4.66 -6.19 -2.52
C ALA A 2 4.95 -6.49 -1.03
N PHE A 3 4.64 -7.71 -0.57
CA PHE A 3 4.89 -8.13 0.79
C PHE A 3 6.36 -8.03 1.18
N GLY A 4 6.65 -7.31 2.27
CA GLY A 4 8.02 -7.20 2.79
C GLY A 4 8.91 -6.25 2.02
N LYS A 5 8.36 -5.43 1.11
CA LYS A 5 9.15 -4.63 0.15
C LYS A 5 8.88 -3.14 0.22
N ASN A 6 8.37 -2.67 1.36
CA ASN A 6 8.20 -1.26 1.63
C ASN A 6 8.67 -0.99 3.07
N PRO A 7 9.71 -0.17 3.29
CA PRO A 7 10.31 0.03 4.61
C PRO A 7 9.34 0.67 5.59
N ILE A 8 8.43 1.55 5.14
CA ILE A 8 7.42 2.19 6.00
C ILE A 8 6.44 1.13 6.51
N VAL A 9 5.92 0.28 5.62
CA VAL A 9 5.00 -0.81 5.98
C VAL A 9 5.68 -1.80 6.91
N GLN A 10 6.95 -2.13 6.67
CA GLN A 10 7.72 -3.03 7.53
C GLN A 10 7.95 -2.46 8.92
N ALA A 11 8.36 -1.20 9.02
CA ALA A 11 8.56 -0.52 10.29
C ALA A 11 7.24 -0.43 11.08
N PHE A 12 6.12 -0.13 10.41
CA PHE A 12 4.80 -0.11 11.04
C PHE A 12 4.41 -1.50 11.59
N ILE A 13 4.48 -2.55 10.77
CA ILE A 13 4.07 -3.92 11.17
C ILE A 13 4.93 -4.47 12.30
N LYS A 14 6.24 -4.20 12.26
CA LYS A 14 7.20 -4.65 13.29
C LYS A 14 7.24 -3.73 14.51
N ASN A 15 6.46 -2.64 14.49
CA ASN A 15 6.47 -1.59 15.50
C ASN A 15 7.87 -1.02 15.81
N LEU A 16 8.67 -0.78 14.77
CA LEU A 16 10.02 -0.22 14.90
C LEU A 16 9.97 1.29 15.20
N PRO A 17 10.91 1.85 15.98
CA PRO A 17 10.91 3.28 16.27
C PRO A 17 11.08 4.14 15.01
N THR A 18 11.88 3.67 14.05
CA THR A 18 12.24 4.38 12.82
C THR A 18 12.02 3.52 11.57
N CYS A 19 11.95 4.17 10.42
CA CYS A 19 11.86 3.56 9.10
C CYS A 19 13.27 3.20 8.61
N GLU A 20 13.70 1.98 8.93
CA GLU A 20 14.99 1.45 8.49
C GLU A 20 14.96 0.98 7.03
N ASP A 21 16.09 1.12 6.36
CA ASP A 21 16.29 0.56 5.02
C ASP A 21 16.19 -0.97 5.05
N LEU A 22 15.55 -1.54 4.03
CA LEU A 22 15.51 -2.98 3.81
C LEU A 22 16.76 -3.45 3.08
N GLU A 23 17.09 -4.73 3.19
CA GLU A 23 18.17 -5.34 2.42
C GLU A 23 17.85 -5.28 0.91
N PRO A 24 18.64 -4.57 0.08
CA PRO A 24 18.32 -4.36 -1.33
C PRO A 24 18.18 -5.66 -2.12
N ASP A 25 19.04 -6.64 -1.85
CA ASP A 25 19.06 -7.94 -2.54
C ASP A 25 17.78 -8.77 -2.33
N LYS A 26 17.00 -8.46 -1.29
CA LYS A 26 15.71 -9.13 -1.00
C LYS A 26 14.53 -8.45 -1.70
N ILE A 27 14.73 -7.28 -2.30
CA ILE A 27 13.67 -6.50 -2.93
C ILE A 27 13.59 -6.83 -4.42
N HIS A 28 12.67 -7.74 -4.75
CA HIS A 28 12.40 -8.12 -6.14
C HIS A 28 11.17 -7.42 -6.70
N GLU A 29 11.37 -6.67 -7.75
CA GLU A 29 10.32 -5.98 -8.51
C GLU A 29 9.61 -6.92 -9.49
N THR A 30 8.38 -6.54 -9.81
CA THR A 30 7.55 -7.05 -10.90
C THR A 30 6.98 -5.85 -11.62
N SER A 31 6.54 -6.03 -12.86
CA SER A 31 5.85 -4.97 -13.62
C SER A 31 4.57 -4.45 -12.97
N VAL A 32 4.08 -5.13 -11.92
CA VAL A 32 2.88 -4.77 -11.17
C VAL A 32 3.22 -3.94 -9.92
N ASN A 33 4.29 -4.31 -9.20
CA ASN A 33 4.60 -3.74 -7.89
C ASN A 33 5.71 -2.68 -7.90
N GLU A 34 6.49 -2.57 -8.98
CA GLU A 34 7.66 -1.67 -9.08
C GLU A 34 7.34 -0.23 -8.64
N PRO A 35 6.20 0.40 -9.03
CA PRO A 35 5.91 1.77 -8.62
C PRO A 35 5.60 1.95 -7.12
N LEU A 36 5.39 0.85 -6.38
CA LEU A 36 4.96 0.84 -4.98
C LEU A 36 6.06 0.40 -4.02
N ILE A 37 6.99 -0.43 -4.49
CA ILE A 37 7.99 -1.06 -3.64
C ILE A 37 9.31 -0.32 -3.71
N ASN A 38 10.05 -0.34 -2.60
CA ASN A 38 11.42 0.17 -2.55
C ASN A 38 12.12 -0.45 -1.35
N TRP A 39 13.45 -0.59 -1.41
CA TRP A 39 14.25 -0.94 -0.23
C TRP A 39 14.46 0.26 0.69
N ARG A 40 14.41 1.48 0.15
CA ARG A 40 14.66 2.74 0.86
C ARG A 40 13.50 3.72 0.71
N SER A 41 13.25 4.51 1.76
CA SER A 41 12.27 5.60 1.72
C SER A 41 12.90 6.88 2.26
N ILE A 42 13.03 7.90 1.41
CA ILE A 42 13.63 9.20 1.77
C ILE A 42 12.85 9.85 2.91
N ASP A 43 11.52 9.87 2.80
CA ASP A 43 10.61 10.44 3.82
C ASP A 43 10.02 9.38 4.75
N GLY A 44 10.73 8.25 4.93
CA GLY A 44 10.20 7.08 5.62
C GLY A 44 9.77 7.34 7.06
N ASP A 45 10.59 8.05 7.83
CA ASP A 45 10.28 8.40 9.22
C ASP A 45 9.08 9.35 9.32
N TYR A 46 8.98 10.34 8.44
CA TYR A 46 7.84 11.25 8.40
C TYR A 46 6.54 10.52 8.08
N ALA A 47 6.57 9.59 7.11
CA ALA A 47 5.42 8.76 6.78
C ALA A 47 5.02 7.83 7.95
N LEU A 48 5.99 7.20 8.61
CA LEU A 48 5.75 6.34 9.77
C LEU A 48 5.14 7.13 10.94
N ALA A 49 5.67 8.32 11.23
CA ALA A 49 5.14 9.23 12.24
C ALA A 49 3.70 9.63 11.91
N ALA A 50 3.43 10.08 10.68
CA ALA A 50 2.09 10.47 10.25
C ALA A 50 1.06 9.34 10.41
N ILE A 51 1.42 8.11 10.04
CA ILE A 51 0.54 6.94 10.24
C ILE A 51 0.21 6.74 11.72
N ARG A 52 1.19 6.87 12.62
CA ARG A 52 1.00 6.65 14.06
C ARG A 52 0.20 7.77 14.71
N GLU A 53 0.55 9.02 14.42
CA GLU A 53 -0.11 10.21 14.95
C GLU A 53 -1.57 10.29 14.51
N SER A 54 -1.88 9.87 13.29
CA SER A 54 -3.25 9.79 12.78
C SER A 54 -4.02 8.56 13.30
N SER A 55 -3.42 7.73 14.16
CA SER A 55 -3.96 6.40 14.53
C SER A 55 -4.35 5.54 13.31
N GLY A 56 -3.59 5.67 12.23
CA GLY A 56 -3.80 4.97 10.96
C GLY A 56 -3.21 3.56 10.95
N TRP A 57 -3.14 2.97 9.75
CA TRP A 57 -2.55 1.65 9.55
C TRP A 57 -1.78 1.55 8.23
N ALA A 58 -0.84 0.62 8.19
CA ALA A 58 -0.13 0.21 6.98
C ALA A 58 -0.28 -1.30 6.76
N ALA A 59 -0.38 -1.72 5.50
CA ALA A 59 -0.57 -3.12 5.15
C ALA A 59 0.16 -3.49 3.86
N ASN A 60 0.53 -4.77 3.75
CA ASN A 60 1.07 -5.34 2.52
C ASN A 60 -0.06 -5.70 1.54
N THR A 61 0.26 -5.74 0.25
CA THR A 61 -0.64 -6.25 -0.80
C THR A 61 0.10 -7.18 -1.76
N SER A 62 -0.66 -8.00 -2.48
CA SER A 62 -0.15 -8.93 -3.49
C SER A 62 -0.42 -8.42 -4.90
N ASP A 63 0.41 -8.80 -5.86
CA ASP A 63 0.25 -8.44 -7.28
C ASP A 63 -1.08 -8.97 -7.83
N LYS A 64 -1.52 -10.14 -7.35
CA LYS A 64 -2.82 -10.71 -7.68
C LYS A 64 -3.96 -9.77 -7.28
N ASN A 65 -3.93 -9.23 -6.06
CA ASN A 65 -4.94 -8.28 -5.60
C ASN A 65 -4.85 -6.96 -6.38
N MET A 66 -3.65 -6.43 -6.61
CA MET A 66 -3.47 -5.19 -7.39
C MET A 66 -4.02 -5.31 -8.82
N MET A 67 -3.77 -6.43 -9.49
CA MET A 67 -4.33 -6.70 -10.81
C MET A 67 -5.85 -6.86 -10.78
N MET A 68 -6.37 -7.57 -9.78
CA MET A 68 -7.81 -7.77 -9.60
C MET A 68 -8.55 -6.44 -9.38
N TYR A 69 -8.05 -5.59 -8.48
CA TYR A 69 -8.69 -4.31 -8.18
C TYR A 69 -8.55 -3.30 -9.33
N SER A 70 -7.42 -3.28 -10.04
CA SER A 70 -7.28 -2.44 -11.24
C SER A 70 -8.27 -2.85 -12.33
N LYS A 71 -8.46 -4.15 -12.55
CA LYS A 71 -9.50 -4.66 -13.45
C LYS A 71 -10.90 -4.29 -12.97
N MET A 72 -11.20 -4.49 -11.68
CA MET A 72 -12.49 -4.17 -11.08
C MET A 72 -12.85 -2.68 -11.26
N LEU A 73 -11.91 -1.77 -10.97
CA LEU A 73 -12.13 -0.33 -11.14
C LEU A 73 -12.39 0.06 -12.59
N ARG A 74 -11.69 -0.57 -13.55
CA ARG A 74 -11.95 -0.33 -14.96
C ARG A 74 -13.34 -0.84 -15.38
N ASP A 75 -13.69 -2.04 -14.94
CA ASP A 75 -14.90 -2.72 -15.40
C ASP A 75 -16.18 -2.13 -14.74
N LEU A 76 -16.10 -1.64 -13.50
CA LEU A 76 -17.25 -1.08 -12.76
C LEU A 76 -17.33 0.45 -12.82
N GLU A 77 -16.19 1.14 -12.76
CA GLU A 77 -16.13 2.60 -12.63
C GLU A 77 -15.52 3.29 -13.87
N GLY A 78 -15.11 2.52 -14.89
CA GLY A 78 -14.43 3.06 -16.08
C GLY A 78 -13.03 3.61 -15.81
N LEU A 79 -12.45 3.35 -14.63
CA LEU A 79 -11.17 3.93 -14.20
C LEU A 79 -9.99 3.02 -14.60
N SER A 80 -9.20 3.46 -15.58
CA SER A 80 -7.97 2.77 -16.03
C SER A 80 -6.74 3.17 -15.21
N VAL A 81 -6.53 2.50 -14.08
CA VAL A 81 -5.42 2.78 -13.15
C VAL A 81 -4.30 1.76 -13.20
N LEU A 82 -3.09 2.18 -12.86
CA LEU A 82 -1.98 1.25 -12.65
C LEU A 82 -2.29 0.30 -11.48
N PRO A 83 -1.93 -1.00 -11.56
CA PRO A 83 -2.17 -1.94 -10.47
C PRO A 83 -1.61 -1.47 -9.11
N ALA A 84 -0.38 -0.97 -9.08
CA ALA A 84 0.26 -0.41 -7.87
C ALA A 84 -0.59 0.68 -7.19
N SER A 85 -1.26 1.53 -7.98
CA SER A 85 -2.09 2.63 -7.47
C SER A 85 -3.34 2.17 -6.73
N THR A 86 -3.69 0.88 -6.80
CA THR A 86 -4.82 0.31 -6.05
C THR A 86 -4.45 -0.12 -4.63
N ALA A 87 -3.17 -0.04 -4.22
CA ALA A 87 -2.71 -0.48 -2.92
C ALA A 87 -3.47 0.15 -1.75
N GLY A 88 -3.75 1.47 -1.82
CA GLY A 88 -4.54 2.16 -0.81
C GLY A 88 -5.99 1.65 -0.71
N LEU A 89 -6.62 1.38 -1.86
CA LEU A 89 -7.98 0.81 -1.90
C LEU A 89 -8.01 -0.59 -1.29
N ILE A 90 -7.02 -1.42 -1.62
CA ILE A 90 -6.90 -2.77 -1.09
C ILE A 90 -6.69 -2.71 0.43
N ALA A 91 -5.79 -1.86 0.91
CA ALA A 91 -5.54 -1.70 2.35
C ALA A 91 -6.80 -1.27 3.12
N LEU A 92 -7.63 -0.40 2.54
CA LEU A 92 -8.90 0.03 3.11
C LEU A 92 -9.94 -1.10 3.16
N VAL A 93 -10.16 -1.77 2.04
CA VAL A 93 -11.17 -2.84 1.94
C VAL A 93 -10.79 -4.04 2.82
N GLU A 94 -9.52 -4.44 2.83
CA GLU A 94 -9.05 -5.55 3.67
C GLU A 94 -9.10 -5.20 5.17
N ARG A 95 -8.90 -3.93 5.54
CA ARG A 95 -9.12 -3.47 6.92
C ARG A 95 -10.59 -3.61 7.30
N HIS A 96 -11.50 -3.10 6.48
CA HIS A 96 -12.95 -3.19 6.72
C HIS A 96 -13.45 -4.64 6.84
N LYS A 97 -12.93 -5.56 6.03
CA LYS A 97 -13.27 -7.00 6.11
C LYS A 97 -12.86 -7.64 7.43
N LYS A 98 -11.73 -7.22 8.01
CA LYS A 98 -11.21 -7.76 9.28
C LYS A 98 -11.87 -7.09 10.48
N GLU A 99 -12.06 -5.79 10.40
CA GLU A 99 -12.63 -4.95 11.44
C GLU A 99 -13.54 -3.91 10.76
N PRO A 100 -14.87 -4.11 10.79
CA PRO A 100 -15.82 -3.25 10.10
C PRO A 100 -15.64 -1.78 10.48
N LEU A 101 -15.24 -0.99 9.50
CA LEU A 101 -15.16 0.46 9.62
C LEU A 101 -16.58 1.05 9.77
N PRO A 102 -16.74 2.14 10.55
CA PRO A 102 -18.04 2.79 10.73
C PRO A 102 -18.61 3.30 9.40
N ASN A 103 -19.92 3.50 9.35
CA ASN A 103 -20.57 4.07 8.17
C ASN A 103 -20.27 5.57 8.07
N ASP A 104 -19.20 5.91 7.35
CA ASP A 104 -18.71 7.27 7.13
C ASP A 104 -18.08 7.37 5.72
N ARG A 105 -17.55 8.54 5.39
CA ARG A 105 -16.92 8.85 4.10
C ARG A 105 -15.45 8.46 4.13
N TYR A 106 -15.06 7.60 3.20
CA TYR A 106 -13.67 7.20 2.97
C TYR A 106 -13.19 7.71 1.63
N VAL A 107 -11.97 8.23 1.59
CA VAL A 107 -11.33 8.70 0.37
C VAL A 107 -10.08 7.86 0.12
N VAL A 108 -9.92 7.39 -1.11
CA VAL A 108 -8.73 6.67 -1.56
C VAL A 108 -8.09 7.45 -2.71
N VAL A 109 -6.78 7.64 -2.65
CA VAL A 109 -6.01 8.32 -3.70
C VAL A 109 -5.44 7.27 -4.67
N LEU A 110 -5.78 7.40 -5.95
CA LEU A 110 -5.25 6.58 -7.04
C LEU A 110 -4.17 7.40 -7.78
N THR A 111 -2.91 7.10 -7.52
CA THR A 111 -1.77 7.97 -7.89
C THR A 111 -1.34 7.90 -9.36
N GLY A 112 -1.74 6.87 -10.10
CA GLY A 112 -1.27 6.61 -11.46
C GLY A 112 -2.34 6.00 -12.36
N ARG A 113 -2.38 6.46 -13.62
CA ARG A 113 -3.27 5.97 -14.68
C ARG A 113 -2.47 5.41 -15.85
N LYS A 114 -3.09 4.49 -16.59
CA LYS A 114 -2.57 4.01 -17.89
C LYS A 114 -3.00 4.93 -19.02
#